data_AF-A0A5N4DLP0-F1
#
_entry.id   AF-A0A5N4DLP0-F1
#
_cell.length_a   1.000
_cell.length_b   1.000
_cell.length_c   1.000
_cell.angle_alpha   90.00
_cell.angle_beta   90.00
_cell.angle_gamma   90.00
#
_symmetry.space_group_name_H-M   'P 1'
#
loop_
_entity.id
_entity.type
_entity.pdbx_description
1 polymer ?
#
loop_
_entity_poly.entity_id
_entity_poly.type
_entity_poly.pdbx_seq_one_letter_code
_entity_poly.pdbx_strand_id
1 'polypeptide(L)'
;MEIREKGSEFLKEELHKAQKELKLKDEECERLSKVREQLEQELEELTASLFEEAHKMVREANMKQAASEKQLKEARGKIDMLQAEVTALKTLVITSTPASPNRELHPQLLSPTKAGPRKGHLRHKSTSSAPCPAVCPAAGHALAPDKEGREVDATLFAEFQAWRESPSLDKTCPFLERVYREDVGPCLDFTMQELSALVRAAVEDNTLTIEPVASQTLPSVKVAAVECGRTNGFRAPIDTAFRGWSFGTPGMKLTKLPCPPRVSTCALSGLACACRHRIRLGDSKSHYYISPSSRARITAVCNFFTYIRYIQQGLVRQDAEPMFWEITRLRKEMSLAKLGFFPQEA
;
A
#
# COMPACT_ATOMS: atom_id res chain seq x y z
N MET A 1 4.47 82.29 5.85
CA MET A 1 3.10 81.81 6.18
C MET A 1 2.62 80.83 5.11
N GLU A 2 2.73 81.20 3.83
CA GLU A 2 2.28 80.41 2.67
C GLU A 2 2.85 78.99 2.52
N ILE A 3 4.13 78.75 2.86
CA ILE A 3 4.73 77.41 2.75
C ILE A 3 4.10 76.42 3.74
N ARG A 4 3.76 76.90 4.95
CA ARG A 4 3.12 76.10 6.00
C ARG A 4 1.68 75.76 5.62
N GLU A 5 0.98 76.70 4.99
CA GLU A 5 -0.38 76.53 4.50
C GLU A 5 -0.45 75.53 3.33
N LYS A 6 0.44 75.67 2.34
CA LYS A 6 0.57 74.71 1.23
C LYS A 6 0.94 73.30 1.71
N GLY A 7 1.84 73.19 2.69
CA GLY A 7 2.18 71.91 3.31
C GLY A 7 1.00 71.27 4.06
N SER A 8 0.20 72.09 4.75
CA SER A 8 -1.01 71.62 5.43
C SER A 8 -2.08 71.10 4.46
N GLU A 9 -2.26 71.76 3.31
CA GLU A 9 -3.24 71.32 2.30
C GLU A 9 -2.80 70.00 1.64
N PHE A 10 -1.51 69.87 1.32
CA PHE A 10 -0.95 68.61 0.79
C PHE A 10 -1.14 67.43 1.75
N LEU A 11 -0.85 67.64 3.05
CA LEU A 11 -1.05 66.62 4.08
C LEU A 11 -2.54 66.22 4.23
N LYS A 12 -3.47 67.17 4.08
CA LYS A 12 -4.92 66.86 4.11
C LYS A 12 -5.35 66.03 2.90
N GLU A 13 -4.83 66.34 1.71
CA GLU A 13 -5.16 65.61 0.49
C GLU A 13 -4.63 64.16 0.54
N GLU A 14 -3.38 63.98 0.96
CA GLU A 14 -2.80 62.64 1.13
C GLU A 14 -3.52 61.85 2.24
N LEU A 15 -3.91 62.49 3.34
CA LEU A 15 -4.73 61.86 4.37
C LEU A 15 -6.09 61.38 3.82
N HIS A 16 -6.77 62.21 3.03
CA HIS A 16 -8.04 61.86 2.42
C HIS A 16 -7.90 60.69 1.42
N LYS A 17 -6.81 60.69 0.64
CA LYS A 17 -6.49 59.60 -0.29
C LYS A 17 -6.24 58.28 0.46
N ALA A 18 -5.45 58.32 1.53
CA ALA A 18 -5.20 57.16 2.37
C ALA A 18 -6.49 56.64 3.03
N GLN A 19 -7.38 57.52 3.49
CA GLN A 19 -8.69 57.15 4.05
C GLN A 19 -9.58 56.46 3.01
N LYS A 20 -9.58 56.93 1.77
CA LYS A 20 -10.35 56.31 0.68
C LYS A 20 -9.81 54.94 0.31
N GLU A 21 -8.48 54.78 0.23
CA GLU A 21 -7.86 53.48 -0.02
C GLU A 21 -8.14 52.49 1.11
N LEU A 22 -8.07 52.94 2.36
CA LEU A 22 -8.39 52.12 3.53
C LEU A 22 -9.84 51.60 3.45
N LYS A 23 -10.80 52.49 3.17
CA LYS A 23 -12.21 52.11 3.05
C LYS A 23 -12.44 51.05 1.96
N LEU A 24 -11.78 51.16 0.82
CA LEU A 24 -11.87 50.15 -0.24
C LEU A 24 -11.28 48.81 0.19
N LYS A 25 -10.18 48.82 0.97
CA LYS A 25 -9.60 47.60 1.54
C LYS A 25 -10.51 46.98 2.60
N ASP A 26 -11.18 47.79 3.43
CA ASP A 26 -12.14 47.31 4.42
C ASP A 26 -13.33 46.62 3.75
N GLU A 27 -13.86 47.19 2.66
CA GLU A 27 -14.94 46.59 1.86
C GLU A 27 -14.51 45.24 1.23
N GLU A 28 -13.27 45.15 0.74
CA GLU A 28 -12.73 43.89 0.22
C GLU A 28 -12.47 42.86 1.32
N CYS A 29 -12.01 43.28 2.50
CA CYS A 29 -11.85 42.41 3.66
C CYS A 29 -13.20 41.84 4.12
N GLU A 30 -14.25 42.65 4.17
CA GLU A 30 -15.62 42.21 4.45
C GLU A 30 -16.12 41.20 3.41
N ARG A 31 -15.86 41.45 2.13
CA ARG A 31 -16.20 40.51 1.05
C ARG A 31 -15.47 39.17 1.22
N LEU A 32 -14.18 39.20 1.54
CA LEU A 32 -13.37 38.01 1.78
C LEU A 32 -13.79 37.26 3.05
N SER A 33 -14.20 37.96 4.12
CA SER A 33 -14.72 37.33 5.34
C SER A 33 -15.97 36.51 5.05
N LYS A 34 -16.91 37.05 4.26
CA LYS A 34 -18.12 36.33 3.85
C LYS A 34 -17.82 35.08 3.02
N VAL A 35 -16.84 35.16 2.11
CA VAL A 35 -16.41 33.99 1.32
C VAL A 35 -15.77 32.94 2.23
N ARG A 36 -14.94 33.35 3.20
CA ARG A 36 -14.36 32.43 4.18
C ARG A 36 -15.45 31.71 4.98
N GLU A 37 -16.41 32.46 5.53
CA GLU A 37 -17.51 31.91 6.34
C GLU A 37 -18.37 30.92 5.54
N GLN A 38 -18.65 31.20 4.26
CA GLN A 38 -19.36 30.27 3.37
C GLN A 38 -18.59 28.98 3.15
N LEU A 39 -17.28 29.08 2.89
CA LEU A 39 -16.42 27.91 2.71
C LEU A 39 -16.28 27.10 4.01
N GLU A 40 -16.20 27.76 5.16
CA GLU A 40 -16.18 27.10 6.47
C GLU A 40 -17.47 26.31 6.69
N GLN A 41 -18.63 26.89 6.36
CA GLN A 41 -19.92 26.18 6.45
C GLN A 41 -20.00 24.98 5.49
N GLU A 42 -19.60 25.14 4.22
CA GLU A 42 -19.60 24.03 3.24
C GLU A 42 -18.67 22.89 3.69
N LEU A 43 -17.52 23.23 4.29
CA LEU A 43 -16.60 22.25 4.85
C LEU A 43 -17.19 21.52 6.05
N GLU A 44 -17.89 22.22 6.95
CA GLU A 44 -18.58 21.60 8.08
C GLU A 44 -19.69 20.64 7.62
N GLU A 45 -20.51 21.04 6.65
CA GLU A 45 -21.57 20.21 6.08
C GLU A 45 -21.01 18.96 5.38
N LEU A 46 -19.97 19.12 4.56
CA LEU A 46 -19.30 17.99 3.91
C LEU A 46 -18.69 17.05 4.96
N THR A 47 -18.06 17.60 5.99
CA THR A 47 -17.46 16.80 7.07
C THR A 47 -18.51 15.98 7.80
N ALA A 48 -19.65 16.59 8.15
CA ALA A 48 -20.78 15.88 8.76
C ALA A 48 -21.30 14.74 7.87
N SER A 49 -21.51 15.01 6.58
CA SER A 49 -21.98 14.00 5.62
C SER A 49 -21.01 12.82 5.48
N LEU A 50 -19.70 13.07 5.45
CA LEU A 50 -18.69 12.02 5.37
C LEU A 50 -18.68 11.14 6.62
N PHE A 51 -18.85 11.71 7.82
CA PHE A 51 -18.95 10.93 9.06
C PHE A 51 -20.21 10.07 9.09
N GLU A 52 -21.35 10.59 8.65
CA GLU A 52 -22.59 9.81 8.55
C GLU A 52 -22.44 8.62 7.61
N GLU A 53 -21.84 8.81 6.43
CA GLU A 53 -21.64 7.75 5.45
C GLU A 53 -20.62 6.71 5.98
N ALA A 54 -19.54 7.14 6.63
CA ALA A 54 -18.60 6.24 7.28
C ALA A 54 -19.28 5.38 8.36
N HIS A 55 -20.09 5.99 9.23
CA HIS A 55 -20.85 5.26 10.25
C HIS A 55 -21.87 4.29 9.65
N LYS A 56 -22.51 4.65 8.53
CA LYS A 56 -23.40 3.76 7.79
C LYS A 56 -22.65 2.56 7.23
N MET A 57 -21.52 2.75 6.55
CA MET A 57 -20.70 1.66 6.02
C MET A 57 -20.25 0.68 7.11
N VAL A 58 -19.82 1.20 8.27
CA VAL A 58 -19.43 0.37 9.42
C VAL A 58 -20.62 -0.44 9.96
N ARG A 59 -21.81 0.17 10.09
CA ARG A 59 -23.01 -0.54 10.53
C ARG A 59 -23.40 -1.65 9.55
N GLU A 60 -23.38 -1.37 8.26
CA GLU A 60 -23.68 -2.36 7.23
C GLU A 60 -22.69 -3.53 7.25
N ALA A 61 -21.40 -3.25 7.41
CA ALA A 61 -20.37 -4.28 7.55
C ALA A 61 -20.60 -5.15 8.79
N ASN A 62 -20.87 -4.53 9.95
CA ASN A 62 -21.14 -5.25 11.20
C ASN A 62 -22.41 -6.11 11.11
N MET A 63 -23.47 -5.62 10.46
CA MET A 63 -24.69 -6.40 10.23
C MET A 63 -24.44 -7.61 9.33
N LYS A 64 -23.67 -7.43 8.24
CA LYS A 64 -23.29 -8.53 7.34
C LYS A 64 -22.40 -9.55 8.06
N GLN A 65 -21.45 -9.09 8.86
CA GLN A 65 -20.60 -9.95 9.69
C GLN A 65 -21.44 -10.78 10.66
N ALA A 66 -22.32 -10.15 11.45
CA ALA A 66 -23.18 -10.84 12.40
C ALA A 66 -24.08 -11.89 11.72
N ALA A 67 -24.60 -11.60 10.53
CA ALA A 67 -25.38 -12.56 9.74
C ALA A 67 -24.53 -13.77 9.31
N SER A 68 -23.30 -13.53 8.83
CA SER A 68 -22.38 -14.60 8.41
C SER A 68 -21.91 -15.46 9.57
N GLU A 69 -21.63 -14.87 10.74
CA GLU A 69 -21.22 -15.58 11.95
C GLU A 69 -22.36 -16.46 12.48
N LYS A 70 -23.60 -15.97 12.42
CA LYS A 70 -24.79 -16.77 12.75
C LYS A 70 -24.91 -17.99 11.83
N GLN A 71 -24.79 -17.81 10.53
CA GLN A 71 -24.83 -18.91 9.56
C GLN A 71 -23.70 -19.92 9.78
N LEU A 72 -22.50 -19.45 10.10
CA LEU A 72 -21.36 -20.31 10.41
C LEU A 72 -21.63 -21.14 11.66
N LYS A 73 -22.22 -20.55 12.70
CA LYS A 73 -22.58 -21.26 13.93
C LYS A 73 -23.64 -22.34 13.67
N GLU A 74 -24.65 -22.03 12.86
CA GLU A 74 -25.68 -23.00 12.47
C GLU A 74 -25.08 -24.16 11.64
N ALA A 75 -24.22 -23.86 10.67
CA ALA A 75 -23.54 -24.88 9.87
C ALA A 75 -22.62 -25.75 10.72
N ARG A 76 -21.89 -25.15 11.67
CA ARG A 76 -21.03 -25.88 12.61
C ARG A 76 -21.82 -26.85 13.49
N GLY A 77 -22.98 -26.42 14.01
CA GLY A 77 -23.87 -27.30 14.76
C GLY A 77 -24.38 -28.50 13.94
N LYS A 78 -24.64 -28.32 12.63
CA LYS A 78 -24.99 -29.43 11.73
C LYS A 78 -23.83 -30.41 11.55
N ILE A 79 -22.61 -29.91 11.41
CA ILE A 79 -21.40 -30.76 11.33
C ILE A 79 -21.24 -31.58 12.61
N ASP A 80 -21.37 -30.94 13.78
CA ASP A 80 -21.22 -31.62 15.08
C ASP A 80 -22.26 -32.75 15.24
N MET A 81 -23.52 -32.49 14.86
CA MET A 81 -24.59 -33.50 14.84
C MET A 81 -24.25 -34.67 13.90
N LEU A 82 -23.91 -34.38 12.65
CA LEU A 82 -23.55 -35.40 11.65
C LEU A 82 -22.32 -36.21 12.09
N GLN A 83 -21.35 -35.56 12.73
CA GLN A 83 -20.16 -36.22 13.23
C GLN A 83 -20.46 -37.14 14.42
N ALA A 84 -21.41 -36.77 15.29
CA ALA A 84 -21.93 -37.65 16.34
C ALA A 84 -22.67 -38.87 15.75
N GLU A 85 -23.51 -38.67 14.73
CA GLU A 85 -24.20 -39.77 14.03
C GLU A 85 -23.22 -40.74 13.38
N VAL A 86 -22.23 -40.23 12.63
CA VAL A 86 -21.18 -41.06 12.00
C VAL A 86 -20.40 -41.83 13.05
N THR A 87 -20.12 -41.23 14.21
CA THR A 87 -19.43 -41.89 15.31
C THR A 87 -20.28 -43.02 15.90
N ALA A 88 -21.57 -42.78 16.14
CA ALA A 88 -22.50 -43.81 16.62
C ALA A 88 -22.64 -44.98 15.62
N LEU A 89 -22.77 -44.68 14.33
CA LEU A 89 -22.83 -45.67 13.26
C LEU A 89 -21.55 -46.50 13.18
N LYS A 90 -20.37 -45.88 13.28
CA LYS A 90 -19.09 -46.60 13.32
C LYS A 90 -19.03 -47.57 14.50
N THR A 91 -19.45 -47.15 15.69
CA THR A 91 -19.49 -48.03 16.88
C THR A 91 -20.41 -49.22 16.64
N LEU A 92 -21.60 -49.00 16.08
CA LEU A 92 -22.58 -50.05 15.81
C LEU A 92 -22.05 -51.09 14.80
N VAL A 93 -21.36 -50.64 13.76
CA VAL A 93 -20.70 -51.53 12.77
C VAL A 93 -19.60 -52.37 13.43
N ILE A 94 -18.77 -51.75 14.27
CA ILE A 94 -17.69 -52.46 14.98
C ILE A 94 -18.27 -53.50 15.96
N THR A 95 -19.38 -53.21 16.62
CA THR A 95 -20.04 -54.18 17.52
C THR A 95 -20.80 -55.30 16.80
N SER A 96 -21.26 -55.04 15.57
CA SER A 96 -22.04 -56.02 14.78
C SER A 96 -21.16 -57.03 14.02
N THR A 97 -19.89 -56.69 13.82
CA THR A 97 -18.88 -57.57 13.23
C THR A 97 -17.61 -57.49 14.05
N PRO A 98 -17.43 -58.34 15.10
CA PRO A 98 -16.18 -58.36 15.82
C PRO A 98 -15.09 -58.83 14.86
N ALA A 99 -14.13 -57.94 14.58
CA ALA A 99 -13.00 -58.22 13.72
C ALA A 99 -12.06 -59.24 14.37
N SER A 100 -12.36 -60.51 14.12
CA SER A 100 -11.37 -61.57 13.95
C SER A 100 -11.96 -62.57 12.96
N PRO A 101 -11.39 -62.76 11.75
CA PRO A 101 -11.83 -63.84 10.88
C PRO A 101 -11.51 -65.14 11.59
N ASN A 102 -12.54 -65.95 11.84
CA ASN A 102 -12.42 -67.22 12.51
C ASN A 102 -11.47 -68.13 11.71
N ARG A 103 -10.23 -68.34 12.20
CA ARG A 103 -9.20 -69.14 11.51
C ARG A 103 -9.55 -70.63 11.44
N GLU A 104 -10.57 -71.07 12.18
CA GLU A 104 -10.93 -72.48 12.37
C GLU A 104 -11.85 -73.03 11.27
N LEU A 105 -12.39 -72.18 10.38
CA LEU A 105 -13.32 -72.59 9.32
C LEU A 105 -12.69 -72.64 7.91
N HIS A 106 -11.40 -72.32 7.76
CA HIS A 106 -10.72 -72.32 6.47
C HIS A 106 -9.43 -73.15 6.49
N PRO A 107 -9.50 -74.44 6.09
CA PRO A 107 -8.34 -75.33 5.97
C PRO A 107 -7.28 -74.90 4.93
N GLN A 108 -7.55 -73.89 4.10
CA GLN A 108 -6.71 -73.54 2.94
C GLN A 108 -5.54 -72.60 3.25
N LEU A 109 -5.35 -72.14 4.48
CA LEU A 109 -4.20 -71.29 4.87
C LEU A 109 -3.04 -72.04 5.51
N LEU A 110 -3.09 -73.38 5.51
CA LEU A 110 -1.99 -74.22 5.96
C LEU A 110 -1.40 -74.97 4.77
N SER A 111 -0.37 -74.41 4.13
CA SER A 111 0.68 -75.23 3.52
C SER A 111 1.92 -74.42 3.11
N PRO A 112 3.09 -75.09 3.00
CA PRO A 112 4.41 -74.48 3.12
C PRO A 112 5.20 -74.50 1.79
N THR A 113 6.39 -73.88 1.83
CA THR A 113 7.63 -74.26 1.10
C THR A 113 8.06 -73.37 -0.09
N LYS A 114 9.23 -72.76 0.11
CA LYS A 114 10.40 -72.45 -0.75
C LYS A 114 10.25 -72.02 -2.24
N ALA A 115 11.13 -71.05 -2.54
CA ALA A 115 11.99 -70.91 -3.73
C ALA A 115 11.55 -69.99 -4.89
N GLY A 116 12.30 -68.89 -5.02
CA GLY A 116 12.98 -68.53 -6.28
C GLY A 116 12.30 -67.53 -7.22
N PRO A 117 13.08 -66.75 -8.01
CA PRO A 117 12.77 -65.35 -8.34
C PRO A 117 12.45 -65.10 -9.82
N ARG A 118 11.68 -64.04 -10.15
CA ARG A 118 11.80 -63.28 -11.42
C ARG A 118 11.43 -61.81 -11.28
N LYS A 119 12.18 -61.01 -12.04
CA LYS A 119 12.36 -59.55 -12.04
C LYS A 119 11.43 -58.90 -13.07
N GLY A 120 10.86 -57.72 -12.78
CA GLY A 120 10.24 -56.87 -13.80
C GLY A 120 9.38 -55.71 -13.30
N HIS A 121 9.98 -54.52 -13.23
CA HIS A 121 9.42 -53.16 -13.44
C HIS A 121 8.12 -52.69 -12.74
N LEU A 122 8.22 -51.69 -11.86
CA LEU A 122 7.68 -50.32 -12.07
C LEU A 122 8.15 -49.34 -10.98
N ARG A 123 7.96 -48.05 -11.27
CA ARG A 123 8.61 -46.85 -10.71
C ARG A 123 8.08 -46.37 -9.34
N HIS A 124 8.99 -45.72 -8.59
CA HIS A 124 8.84 -44.59 -7.66
C HIS A 124 7.93 -44.68 -6.42
N LYS A 125 8.55 -44.72 -5.22
CA LYS A 125 8.67 -43.64 -4.20
C LYS A 125 8.83 -44.28 -2.81
N SER A 126 9.92 -43.92 -2.14
CA SER A 126 10.25 -44.36 -0.78
C SER A 126 9.50 -43.53 0.26
N THR A 127 8.70 -44.18 1.10
CA THR A 127 8.42 -43.71 2.47
C THR A 127 8.68 -44.88 3.39
N SER A 128 9.84 -44.85 4.04
CA SER A 128 10.25 -45.79 5.08
C SER A 128 9.83 -45.22 6.42
N SER A 129 8.85 -45.84 7.06
CA SER A 129 8.56 -45.67 8.49
C SER A 129 8.94 -46.94 9.22
N ALA A 130 10.09 -46.92 9.89
CA ALA A 130 10.41 -47.84 10.98
C ALA A 130 9.90 -47.23 12.30
N PRO A 131 9.45 -48.04 13.28
CA PRO A 131 8.92 -47.53 14.53
C PRO A 131 10.06 -47.21 15.52
N CYS A 132 10.04 -46.00 16.09
CA CYS A 132 10.83 -45.65 17.28
C CYS A 132 9.91 -45.46 18.49
N PRO A 133 10.38 -45.79 19.71
CA PRO A 133 9.53 -45.95 20.88
C PRO A 133 9.17 -44.61 21.55
N ALA A 134 8.08 -44.66 22.29
CA ALA A 134 7.43 -43.59 23.04
C ALA A 134 8.39 -42.78 23.94
N VAL A 135 8.33 -41.45 23.84
CA VAL A 135 7.95 -40.49 24.90
C VAL A 135 7.65 -39.15 24.21
N CYS A 136 6.41 -38.67 24.29
CA CYS A 136 6.05 -37.28 23.98
C CYS A 136 5.42 -36.66 25.25
N PRO A 137 5.82 -35.45 25.68
CA PRO A 137 4.91 -34.56 26.38
C PRO A 137 4.14 -33.70 25.36
N ALA A 138 2.85 -33.53 25.62
CA ALA A 138 1.91 -32.77 24.82
C ALA A 138 2.10 -31.24 24.97
N ALA A 139 1.93 -30.50 23.86
CA ALA A 139 1.13 -29.26 23.73
C ALA A 139 1.58 -28.45 22.49
N GLY A 140 0.62 -28.03 21.67
CA GLY A 140 0.86 -27.05 20.59
C GLY A 140 -0.12 -27.20 19.43
N HIS A 141 -1.20 -26.43 19.46
CA HIS A 141 -2.30 -26.44 18.50
C HIS A 141 -1.84 -26.14 17.05
N ALA A 142 -2.08 -27.07 16.12
CA ALA A 142 -2.02 -26.78 14.70
C ALA A 142 -3.32 -26.06 14.29
N LEU A 143 -3.23 -24.74 14.09
CA LEU A 143 -4.28 -23.95 13.46
C LEU A 143 -4.36 -24.30 11.96
N ALA A 144 -5.59 -24.36 11.43
CA ALA A 144 -5.85 -24.60 10.02
C ALA A 144 -5.20 -23.50 9.15
N PRO A 145 -4.68 -23.81 7.95
CA PRO A 145 -4.02 -22.83 7.09
C PRO A 145 -5.04 -21.80 6.58
N ASP A 146 -4.69 -20.52 6.78
CA ASP A 146 -5.38 -19.36 6.22
C ASP A 146 -5.44 -19.44 4.69
N LYS A 147 -6.48 -18.85 4.07
CA LYS A 147 -6.80 -19.01 2.64
C LYS A 147 -5.72 -18.48 1.67
N GLU A 148 -4.69 -17.82 2.19
CA GLU A 148 -3.58 -17.23 1.43
C GLU A 148 -2.22 -17.88 1.70
N GLY A 149 -2.15 -18.97 2.48
CA GLY A 149 -0.93 -19.76 2.68
C GLY A 149 0.26 -18.94 3.19
N ARG A 150 0.01 -17.86 3.91
CA ARG A 150 1.06 -17.00 4.49
C ARG A 150 1.61 -17.64 5.76
N GLU A 151 2.93 -17.75 5.84
CA GLU A 151 3.64 -18.29 7.00
C GLU A 151 4.62 -17.23 7.51
N VAL A 152 4.74 -17.12 8.84
CA VAL A 152 5.69 -16.23 9.50
C VAL A 152 7.08 -16.86 9.43
N ASP A 153 8.06 -16.16 8.85
CA ASP A 153 9.45 -16.58 8.95
C ASP A 153 9.94 -16.44 10.40
N ALA A 154 10.29 -17.57 11.02
CA ALA A 154 10.69 -17.62 12.42
C ALA A 154 11.96 -16.81 12.72
N THR A 155 12.88 -16.68 11.75
CA THR A 155 14.15 -15.93 11.92
C THR A 155 13.87 -14.43 11.93
N LEU A 156 13.10 -13.95 10.96
CA LEU A 156 12.71 -12.54 10.88
C LEU A 156 11.83 -12.14 12.07
N PHE A 157 10.95 -13.04 12.51
CA PHE A 157 10.07 -12.78 13.64
C PHE A 157 10.84 -12.72 14.97
N ALA A 158 11.80 -13.63 15.19
CA ALA A 158 12.65 -13.59 16.37
C ALA A 158 13.51 -12.31 16.42
N GLU A 159 14.07 -11.88 15.28
CA GLU A 159 14.80 -10.61 15.19
C GLU A 159 13.91 -9.41 15.51
N PHE A 160 12.70 -9.37 14.93
CA PHE A 160 11.74 -8.31 15.23
C PHE A 160 11.35 -8.30 16.72
N GLN A 161 11.12 -9.46 17.32
CA GLN A 161 10.80 -9.55 18.75
C GLN A 161 11.93 -8.99 19.61
N ALA A 162 13.18 -9.36 19.32
CA ALA A 162 14.35 -8.83 20.02
C ALA A 162 14.47 -7.30 19.87
N TRP A 163 14.27 -6.77 18.67
CA TRP A 163 14.25 -5.31 18.44
C TRP A 163 13.12 -4.63 19.22
N ARG A 164 11.94 -5.24 19.28
CA ARG A 164 10.76 -4.68 19.95
C ARG A 164 10.92 -4.56 21.47
N GLU A 165 11.78 -5.35 22.10
CA GLU A 165 12.10 -5.20 23.53
C GLU A 165 12.79 -3.87 23.82
N SER A 166 13.55 -3.34 22.87
CA SER A 166 14.22 -2.03 22.97
C SER A 166 14.21 -1.31 21.61
N PRO A 167 13.03 -0.79 21.19
CA PRO A 167 12.88 -0.21 19.85
C PRO A 167 13.84 0.97 19.65
N SER A 168 14.61 0.92 18.56
CA SER A 168 15.53 1.99 18.19
C SER A 168 15.44 2.30 16.68
N LEU A 169 15.80 3.53 16.33
CA LEU A 169 16.01 3.98 14.94
C LEU A 169 17.47 3.89 14.50
N ASP A 170 18.33 3.27 15.32
CA ASP A 170 19.73 3.09 14.99
C ASP A 170 19.86 2.11 13.81
N LYS A 171 20.45 2.58 12.72
CA LYS A 171 20.65 1.80 11.49
C LYS A 171 21.63 0.65 11.66
N THR A 172 22.42 0.66 12.75
CA THR A 172 23.36 -0.42 13.06
C THR A 172 22.71 -1.59 13.80
N CYS A 173 21.46 -1.44 14.27
CA CYS A 173 20.77 -2.56 14.90
C CYS A 173 20.42 -3.64 13.86
N PRO A 174 20.47 -4.96 14.19
CA PRO A 174 20.33 -6.04 13.21
C PRO A 174 19.05 -5.96 12.37
N PHE A 175 17.93 -5.61 13.02
CA PHE A 175 16.63 -5.45 12.38
C PHE A 175 16.65 -4.37 11.29
N LEU A 176 17.06 -3.14 11.64
CA LEU A 176 17.10 -2.06 10.66
C LEU A 176 18.22 -2.25 9.64
N GLU A 177 19.39 -2.72 10.02
CA GLU A 177 20.50 -2.99 9.09
C GLU A 177 20.04 -3.88 7.92
N ARG A 178 19.31 -4.95 8.22
CA ARG A 178 18.72 -5.83 7.21
C ARG A 178 17.74 -5.08 6.30
N VAL A 179 16.79 -4.36 6.88
CA VAL A 179 15.78 -3.59 6.13
C VAL A 179 16.43 -2.50 5.27
N TYR A 180 17.51 -1.87 5.74
CA TYR A 180 18.27 -0.90 4.97
C TYR A 180 18.95 -1.53 3.77
N ARG A 181 19.62 -2.67 3.98
CA ARG A 181 20.33 -3.38 2.92
C ARG A 181 19.39 -3.91 1.85
N GLU A 182 18.25 -4.47 2.26
CA GLU A 182 17.35 -5.19 1.37
C GLU A 182 16.30 -4.29 0.73
N ASP A 183 15.81 -3.27 1.44
CA ASP A 183 14.63 -2.51 1.04
C ASP A 183 14.89 -1.00 0.94
N VAL A 184 15.24 -0.32 2.04
CA VAL A 184 15.34 1.16 2.06
C VAL A 184 16.45 1.68 1.14
N GLY A 185 17.63 1.07 1.19
CA GLY A 185 18.77 1.43 0.34
C GLY A 185 18.41 1.35 -1.14
N PRO A 186 17.98 0.17 -1.65
CA PRO A 186 17.51 0.02 -3.02
C PRO A 186 16.31 0.91 -3.37
N CYS A 187 15.39 1.19 -2.45
CA CYS A 187 14.27 2.10 -2.70
C CYS A 187 14.68 3.56 -2.87
N LEU A 188 15.75 4.01 -2.21
CA LEU A 188 16.22 5.39 -2.25
C LEU A 188 17.54 5.54 -3.01
N ASP A 189 17.86 4.61 -3.90
CA ASP A 189 18.97 4.71 -4.84
C ASP A 189 18.48 5.22 -6.20
N PHE A 190 18.68 6.51 -6.46
CA PHE A 190 18.23 7.20 -7.67
C PHE A 190 19.44 7.65 -8.52
N THR A 191 19.21 7.86 -9.81
CA THR A 191 20.25 8.32 -10.76
C THR A 191 20.99 9.57 -10.26
N MET A 192 20.25 10.53 -9.70
CA MET A 192 20.82 11.75 -9.10
C MET A 192 21.26 11.49 -7.65
N GLN A 193 22.49 10.99 -7.50
CA GLN A 193 23.03 10.48 -6.24
C GLN A 193 23.07 11.51 -5.10
N GLU A 194 23.45 12.76 -5.39
CA GLU A 194 23.47 13.84 -4.38
C GLU A 194 22.08 14.10 -3.80
N LEU A 195 21.07 14.24 -4.67
CA LEU A 195 19.69 14.43 -4.24
C LEU A 195 19.14 13.16 -3.55
N SER A 196 19.56 11.97 -3.99
CA SER A 196 19.24 10.69 -3.37
C SER A 196 19.70 10.63 -1.91
N ALA A 197 20.92 11.10 -1.62
CA ALA A 197 21.46 11.18 -0.27
C ALA A 197 20.67 12.16 0.61
N LEU A 198 20.32 13.32 0.07
CA LEU A 198 19.49 14.31 0.77
C LEU A 198 18.08 13.79 1.06
N VAL A 199 17.45 13.08 0.11
CA VAL A 199 16.15 12.44 0.32
C VAL A 199 16.24 11.41 1.44
N ARG A 200 17.30 10.58 1.46
CA ARG A 200 17.49 9.58 2.51
C ARG A 200 17.59 10.22 3.90
N ALA A 201 18.42 11.24 4.04
CA ALA A 201 18.54 12.00 5.30
C ALA A 201 17.19 12.63 5.71
N ALA A 202 16.49 13.28 4.78
CA ALA A 202 15.20 13.92 5.09
C ALA A 202 14.09 12.92 5.48
N VAL A 203 14.11 11.70 4.95
CA VAL A 203 13.18 10.63 5.36
C VAL A 203 13.48 10.17 6.79
N GLU A 204 14.76 10.03 7.13
CA GLU A 204 15.23 9.59 8.45
C GLU A 204 14.98 10.65 9.52
N ASP A 205 15.18 11.93 9.19
CA ASP A 205 14.92 13.08 10.06
C ASP A 205 13.43 13.46 10.11
N ASN A 206 12.59 12.82 9.29
CA ASN A 206 11.16 13.11 9.17
C ASN A 206 10.87 14.55 8.72
N THR A 207 11.70 15.09 7.83
CA THR A 207 11.62 16.47 7.31
C THR A 207 11.26 16.54 5.83
N LEU A 208 10.96 15.41 5.20
CA LEU A 208 10.52 15.34 3.80
C LEU A 208 9.00 15.55 3.71
N THR A 209 8.57 16.42 2.79
CA THR A 209 7.14 16.55 2.43
C THR A 209 6.91 16.28 0.95
N ILE A 210 5.75 15.71 0.62
CA ILE A 210 5.32 15.42 -0.75
C ILE A 210 4.01 16.18 -1.00
N GLU A 211 3.99 17.01 -2.03
CA GLU A 211 2.83 17.84 -2.38
C GLU A 211 2.33 17.52 -3.79
N PRO A 212 1.00 17.49 -4.00
CA PRO A 212 0.44 17.46 -5.34
C PRO A 212 0.68 18.81 -6.03
N VAL A 213 0.94 18.77 -7.32
CA VAL A 213 1.05 19.94 -8.18
C VAL A 213 -0.33 20.22 -8.74
N ALA A 214 -0.94 21.35 -8.35
CA ALA A 214 -2.24 21.75 -8.85
C ALA A 214 -2.24 21.81 -10.39
N SER A 215 -3.20 21.13 -11.02
CA SER A 215 -3.47 21.24 -12.45
C SER A 215 -3.99 22.65 -12.73
N GLN A 216 -3.11 23.58 -13.07
CA GLN A 216 -3.55 24.88 -13.56
C GLN A 216 -4.21 24.71 -14.92
N THR A 217 -5.54 24.75 -14.97
CA THR A 217 -6.29 25.11 -16.17
C THR A 217 -6.03 26.59 -16.45
N LEU A 218 -5.01 26.89 -17.25
CA LEU A 218 -4.84 28.24 -17.76
C LEU A 218 -6.05 28.60 -18.65
N PRO A 219 -6.56 29.85 -18.57
CA PRO A 219 -7.56 30.34 -19.51
C PRO A 219 -6.99 30.26 -20.93
N SER A 220 -7.82 29.87 -21.89
CA SER A 220 -7.45 29.76 -23.30
C SER A 220 -7.02 31.12 -23.87
N VAL A 221 -5.72 31.39 -23.85
CA VAL A 221 -5.12 32.40 -24.73
C VAL A 221 -4.53 31.63 -25.92
N LYS A 222 -5.11 31.85 -27.09
CA LYS A 222 -4.57 31.37 -28.36
C LYS A 222 -3.19 32.01 -28.54
N VAL A 223 -2.13 31.22 -28.45
CA VAL A 223 -0.81 31.62 -28.94
C VAL A 223 -0.50 30.74 -30.14
N ALA A 224 -0.22 31.40 -31.26
CA ALA A 224 0.10 30.79 -32.54
C ALA A 224 1.32 29.85 -32.40
N ALA A 225 1.27 28.74 -33.14
CA ALA A 225 2.36 27.79 -33.24
C ALA A 225 3.62 28.51 -33.74
N VAL A 226 4.67 28.49 -32.90
CA VAL A 226 6.04 28.73 -33.35
C VAL A 226 6.75 27.38 -33.32
N GLU A 227 7.11 26.96 -34.52
CA GLU A 227 7.91 25.80 -34.85
C GLU A 227 9.26 25.87 -34.10
N CYS A 228 9.63 24.82 -33.38
CA CYS A 228 10.96 24.71 -32.78
C CYS A 228 11.64 23.43 -33.27
N GLY A 229 12.87 23.63 -33.73
CA GLY A 229 13.60 22.75 -34.62
C GLY A 229 13.99 21.39 -34.03
N ARG A 230 14.11 20.45 -34.97
CA ARG A 230 14.85 19.19 -34.90
C ARG A 230 16.16 19.32 -34.12
N THR A 231 16.42 18.35 -33.22
CA THR A 231 17.72 17.68 -33.12
C THR A 231 17.52 16.18 -32.85
N ASN A 232 18.43 15.39 -33.40
CA ASN A 232 18.31 13.96 -33.72
C ASN A 232 18.63 13.03 -32.55
N GLY A 233 18.08 11.82 -32.56
CA GLY A 233 18.62 10.71 -31.77
C GLY A 233 17.72 9.50 -31.51
N PHE A 234 16.76 9.16 -32.38
CA PHE A 234 15.99 7.92 -32.23
C PHE A 234 16.73 6.73 -32.86
N ARG A 235 17.07 5.73 -32.04
CA ARG A 235 17.20 4.33 -32.46
C ARG A 235 16.11 3.53 -31.75
N ALA A 236 14.99 3.34 -32.42
CA ALA A 236 13.94 2.41 -32.00
C ALA A 236 14.13 1.06 -32.71
N PRO A 237 13.79 -0.07 -32.08
CA PRO A 237 13.45 -1.29 -32.79
C PRO A 237 11.92 -1.44 -32.94
N ILE A 238 11.50 -1.42 -34.21
CA ILE A 238 10.61 -2.35 -34.92
C ILE A 238 9.30 -2.85 -34.26
N ASP A 239 8.21 -2.39 -34.87
CA ASP A 239 7.02 -3.10 -35.37
C ASP A 239 6.20 -4.03 -34.45
N THR A 240 4.97 -3.59 -34.20
CA THR A 240 3.80 -4.43 -34.46
C THR A 240 2.70 -3.59 -35.09
N ALA A 241 2.25 -4.06 -36.25
CA ALA A 241 1.34 -3.39 -37.17
C ALA A 241 -0.10 -3.27 -36.64
N PHE A 242 -0.78 -2.18 -37.00
CA PHE A 242 -2.22 -2.21 -37.21
C PHE A 242 -2.54 -1.53 -38.54
N ARG A 243 -2.73 -2.35 -39.57
CA ARG A 243 -3.46 -1.98 -40.80
C ARG A 243 -4.95 -1.90 -40.44
N GLY A 244 -5.62 -0.87 -40.92
CA GLY A 244 -7.08 -0.80 -40.90
C GLY A 244 -7.60 0.60 -41.21
N TRP A 245 -7.56 1.01 -42.47
CA TRP A 245 -8.47 2.04 -42.98
C TRP A 245 -9.82 1.41 -43.27
N SER A 246 -10.91 2.02 -42.82
CA SER A 246 -12.22 2.00 -43.48
C SER A 246 -13.12 3.15 -43.04
N PHE A 247 -13.45 3.98 -44.02
CA PHE A 247 -14.74 4.65 -44.30
C PHE A 247 -15.55 5.32 -43.18
N GLY A 248 -15.52 6.67 -43.22
CA GLY A 248 -16.69 7.53 -43.43
C GLY A 248 -17.94 7.35 -42.56
N THR A 249 -18.04 8.15 -41.50
CA THR A 249 -19.32 8.61 -40.93
C THR A 249 -19.23 10.13 -40.65
N PRO A 250 -20.17 10.96 -41.13
CA PRO A 250 -20.18 12.39 -40.82
C PRO A 250 -20.90 12.60 -39.49
N GLY A 251 -20.14 12.85 -38.43
CA GLY A 251 -20.75 13.12 -37.13
C GLY A 251 -19.84 12.83 -35.94
N MET A 252 -18.60 13.32 -35.96
CA MET A 252 -17.80 13.37 -34.74
C MET A 252 -17.64 14.81 -34.32
N LYS A 253 -18.31 15.16 -33.22
CA LYS A 253 -17.94 16.32 -32.41
C LYS A 253 -16.46 16.17 -32.12
N LEU A 254 -15.69 17.19 -32.48
CA LEU A 254 -14.29 17.31 -32.09
C LEU A 254 -14.25 17.45 -30.56
N THR A 255 -14.27 16.34 -29.84
CA THR A 255 -13.85 16.32 -28.45
C THR A 255 -12.40 16.76 -28.46
N LYS A 256 -12.12 17.87 -27.77
CA LYS A 256 -10.75 18.31 -27.52
C LYS A 256 -9.95 17.09 -27.05
N LEU A 257 -8.92 16.70 -27.80
CA LEU A 257 -7.90 15.83 -27.25
C LEU A 257 -7.45 16.45 -25.92
N PRO A 258 -7.31 15.67 -24.83
CA PRO A 258 -6.70 16.17 -23.62
C PRO A 258 -5.34 16.76 -24.01
N CYS A 259 -5.06 17.99 -23.56
CA CYS A 259 -3.71 18.55 -23.70
C CYS A 259 -2.72 17.50 -23.19
N PRO A 260 -1.61 17.23 -23.92
CA PRO A 260 -0.62 16.28 -23.43
C PRO A 260 -0.21 16.72 -22.02
N PRO A 261 -0.15 15.80 -21.03
CA PRO A 261 0.28 16.16 -19.69
C PRO A 261 1.62 16.86 -19.82
N ARG A 262 1.78 18.03 -19.19
CA ARG A 262 3.04 18.77 -19.20
C ARG A 262 4.15 17.79 -18.79
N VAL A 263 4.98 17.41 -19.76
CA VAL A 263 6.08 16.50 -19.54
C VAL A 263 7.11 17.28 -18.73
N SER A 264 7.39 16.80 -17.53
CA SER A 264 8.39 17.35 -16.63
C SER A 264 9.47 16.31 -16.39
N THR A 265 10.70 16.78 -16.23
CA THR A 265 11.82 15.89 -15.91
C THR A 265 11.78 15.57 -14.43
N CYS A 266 11.79 14.29 -14.09
CA CYS A 266 11.93 13.85 -12.70
C CYS A 266 13.30 14.24 -12.18
N ALA A 267 13.35 15.00 -11.08
CA ALA A 267 14.60 15.46 -10.47
C ALA A 267 15.46 14.32 -9.91
N LEU A 268 14.88 13.16 -9.61
CA LEU A 268 15.59 12.02 -9.03
C LEU A 268 16.15 11.07 -10.09
N SER A 269 15.36 10.76 -11.12
CA SER A 269 15.75 9.80 -12.16
C SER A 269 16.30 10.44 -13.43
N GLY A 270 16.05 11.74 -13.65
CA GLY A 270 16.35 12.43 -14.90
C GLY A 270 15.43 12.08 -16.07
N LEU A 271 14.41 11.24 -15.85
CA LEU A 271 13.50 10.79 -16.90
C LEU A 271 12.36 11.79 -17.14
N ALA A 272 12.03 12.01 -18.41
CA ALA A 272 10.88 12.79 -18.83
C ALA A 272 9.58 12.02 -18.56
N CYS A 273 8.70 12.55 -17.72
CA CYS A 273 7.43 11.92 -17.36
C CYS A 273 6.40 12.97 -16.91
N ALA A 274 5.16 12.55 -16.64
CA ALA A 274 4.16 13.45 -16.07
C ALA A 274 4.34 13.53 -14.54
N CYS A 275 5.21 14.41 -14.04
CA CYS A 275 5.36 14.61 -12.58
C CYS A 275 4.20 15.46 -12.06
N ARG A 276 3.22 14.80 -11.42
CA ARG A 276 2.10 15.46 -10.72
C ARG A 276 2.42 15.82 -9.26
N HIS A 277 3.60 15.47 -8.79
CA HIS A 277 4.02 15.67 -7.40
C HIS A 277 5.39 16.32 -7.34
N ARG A 278 5.61 17.05 -6.26
CA ARG A 278 6.90 17.65 -5.91
C ARG A 278 7.26 17.34 -4.46
N ILE A 279 8.54 17.26 -4.17
CA ILE A 279 9.06 17.07 -2.82
C ILE A 279 9.77 18.33 -2.31
N ARG A 280 9.76 18.49 -0.99
CA ARG A 280 10.54 19.47 -0.25
C ARG A 280 11.34 18.73 0.81
N LEU A 281 12.59 19.16 1.01
CA LEU A 281 13.52 18.55 1.96
C LEU A 281 13.85 19.59 3.05
N GLY A 282 13.46 19.32 4.30
CA GLY A 282 13.65 20.26 5.39
C GLY A 282 12.88 21.57 5.19
N ASP A 283 13.46 22.65 5.70
CA ASP A 283 12.91 24.01 5.58
C ASP A 283 13.32 24.71 4.27
N SER A 284 13.92 23.97 3.33
CA SER A 284 14.30 24.52 2.03
C SER A 284 13.06 25.00 1.26
N LYS A 285 13.18 26.18 0.63
CA LYS A 285 12.16 26.68 -0.30
C LYS A 285 12.20 25.99 -1.67
N SER A 286 13.22 25.16 -1.93
CA SER A 286 13.38 24.46 -3.20
C SER A 286 12.43 23.28 -3.31
N HIS A 287 11.71 23.20 -4.42
CA HIS A 287 10.86 22.07 -4.77
C HIS A 287 11.46 21.24 -5.91
N TYR A 288 11.34 19.92 -5.79
CA TYR A 288 11.82 18.99 -6.80
C TYR A 288 10.66 18.17 -7.36
N TYR A 289 10.41 18.25 -8.66
CA TYR A 289 9.39 17.44 -9.32
C TYR A 289 9.82 15.98 -9.37
N ILE A 290 8.90 15.07 -9.04
CA ILE A 290 9.20 13.63 -8.99
C ILE A 290 8.21 12.81 -9.80
N SER A 291 8.74 11.77 -10.44
CA SER A 291 7.94 10.80 -11.18
C SER A 291 7.00 10.01 -10.25
N PRO A 292 5.92 9.42 -10.78
CA PRO A 292 5.08 8.50 -10.02
C PRO A 292 5.87 7.33 -9.40
N SER A 293 6.84 6.78 -10.12
CA SER A 293 7.71 5.70 -9.63
C SER A 293 8.58 6.15 -8.45
N SER A 294 9.24 7.31 -8.58
CA SER A 294 10.03 7.90 -7.50
C SER A 294 9.18 8.19 -6.27
N ARG A 295 7.96 8.72 -6.47
CA ARG A 295 7.01 8.97 -5.37
C ARG A 295 6.65 7.68 -4.65
N ALA A 296 6.28 6.63 -5.38
CA ALA A 296 5.93 5.35 -4.77
C ALA A 296 7.06 4.77 -3.91
N ARG A 297 8.30 4.83 -4.43
CA ARG A 297 9.50 4.41 -3.69
C ARG A 297 9.71 5.21 -2.40
N ILE A 298 9.63 6.54 -2.47
CA ILE A 298 9.77 7.41 -1.29
C ILE A 298 8.65 7.15 -0.29
N THR A 299 7.39 7.13 -0.74
CA THR A 299 6.22 6.92 0.12
C THR A 299 6.28 5.56 0.83
N ALA A 300 6.67 4.48 0.15
CA ALA A 300 6.79 3.16 0.76
C ALA A 300 7.79 3.17 1.93
N VAL A 301 8.94 3.86 1.75
CA VAL A 301 9.94 4.02 2.80
C VAL A 301 9.44 4.92 3.94
N CYS A 302 8.79 6.05 3.63
CA CYS A 302 8.21 6.91 4.65
C CYS A 302 7.16 6.17 5.49
N ASN A 303 6.29 5.39 4.87
CA ASN A 303 5.29 4.59 5.58
C ASN A 303 5.94 3.59 6.55
N PHE A 304 7.03 2.94 6.12
CA PHE A 304 7.81 2.07 7.00
C PHE A 304 8.35 2.84 8.22
N PHE A 305 9.08 3.94 8.02
CA PHE A 305 9.65 4.70 9.14
C PHE A 305 8.60 5.31 10.06
N THR A 306 7.47 5.77 9.51
CA THR A 306 6.34 6.25 10.32
C THR A 306 5.84 5.16 11.26
N TYR A 307 5.66 3.94 10.77
CA TYR A 307 5.22 2.83 11.60
C TYR A 307 6.27 2.43 12.65
N ILE A 308 7.55 2.37 12.28
CA ILE A 308 8.65 2.11 13.23
C ILE A 308 8.71 3.17 14.34
N ARG A 309 8.53 4.46 14.00
CA ARG A 309 8.47 5.54 14.99
C ARG A 309 7.27 5.39 15.92
N TYR A 310 6.11 4.97 15.42
CA TYR A 310 4.94 4.72 16.26
C TYR A 310 5.18 3.57 17.25
N ILE A 311 5.85 2.50 16.83
CA ILE A 311 6.25 1.43 17.74
C ILE A 311 7.23 1.96 18.79
N GLN A 312 8.25 2.70 18.39
CA GLN A 312 9.26 3.27 19.30
C GLN A 312 8.65 4.20 20.35
N GLN A 313 7.67 5.01 19.95
CA GLN A 313 6.95 5.93 20.83
C GLN A 313 5.91 5.23 21.73
N GLY A 314 5.69 3.92 21.55
CA GLY A 314 4.69 3.16 22.31
C GLY A 314 3.24 3.45 21.90
N LEU A 315 3.01 4.03 20.71
CA LEU A 315 1.68 4.35 20.19
C LEU A 315 0.92 3.10 19.69
N VAL A 316 1.64 2.02 19.38
CA VAL A 316 1.06 0.76 18.90
C VAL A 316 0.91 -0.22 20.06
N ARG A 317 -0.34 -0.51 20.45
CA ARG A 317 -0.68 -1.37 21.62
C ARG A 317 -1.11 -2.81 21.26
N GLN A 318 -0.66 -3.32 20.12
CA GLN A 318 -1.03 -4.66 19.62
C GLN A 318 -0.07 -5.75 20.13
N ASP A 319 -0.39 -7.02 19.85
CA ASP A 319 0.54 -8.13 20.07
C ASP A 319 1.65 -8.19 19.01
N ALA A 320 2.66 -9.04 19.23
CA ALA A 320 3.86 -9.13 18.38
C ALA A 320 3.53 -9.49 16.92
N GLU A 321 2.64 -10.45 16.74
CA GLU A 321 2.36 -11.03 15.45
C GLU A 321 1.63 -10.05 14.50
N PRO A 322 0.56 -9.34 14.91
CA PRO A 322 -0.04 -8.27 14.10
C PRO A 322 0.95 -7.18 13.69
N MET A 323 1.81 -6.73 14.62
CA MET A 323 2.84 -5.73 14.31
C MET A 323 3.85 -6.25 13.26
N PHE A 324 4.25 -7.51 13.39
CA PHE A 324 5.16 -8.15 12.46
C PHE A 324 4.56 -8.30 11.07
N TRP A 325 3.28 -8.66 10.97
CA TRP A 325 2.57 -8.72 9.69
C TRP A 325 2.48 -7.34 9.04
N GLU A 326 2.27 -6.28 9.81
CA GLU A 326 2.27 -4.92 9.28
C GLU A 326 3.66 -4.49 8.79
N ILE A 327 4.72 -4.81 9.53
CA ILE A 327 6.12 -4.62 9.07
C ILE A 327 6.37 -5.39 7.78
N THR A 328 5.95 -6.65 7.71
CA THR A 328 6.12 -7.51 6.53
C THR A 328 5.37 -6.93 5.33
N ARG A 329 4.16 -6.39 5.54
CA ARG A 329 3.38 -5.69 4.52
C ARG A 329 4.11 -4.45 4.02
N LEU A 330 4.66 -3.63 4.91
CA LEU A 330 5.42 -2.42 4.55
C LEU A 330 6.72 -2.75 3.80
N ARG A 331 7.43 -3.82 4.20
CA ARG A 331 8.60 -4.33 3.46
C ARG A 331 8.23 -4.85 2.07
N LYS A 332 7.08 -5.52 1.94
CA LYS A 332 6.54 -5.93 0.63
C LYS A 332 6.28 -4.73 -0.28
N GLU A 333 5.68 -3.65 0.22
CA GLU A 333 5.47 -2.42 -0.55
C GLU A 333 6.79 -1.82 -1.05
N MET A 334 7.81 -1.74 -0.19
CA MET A 334 9.15 -1.30 -0.60
C MET A 334 9.76 -2.24 -1.66
N SER A 335 9.63 -3.56 -1.45
CA SER A 335 10.13 -4.56 -2.39
C SER A 335 9.46 -4.52 -3.76
N LEU A 336 8.18 -4.16 -3.83
CA LEU A 336 7.49 -3.93 -5.10
C LEU A 336 7.92 -2.61 -5.74
N ALA A 337 8.01 -1.54 -4.94
CA ALA A 337 8.36 -0.21 -5.43
C ALA A 337 9.77 -0.14 -6.01
N LYS A 338 10.77 -0.81 -5.40
CA LYS A 338 12.15 -0.87 -5.94
C LYS A 338 12.24 -1.58 -7.29
N LEU A 339 11.32 -2.50 -7.58
CA LEU A 339 11.20 -3.18 -8.87
C LEU A 339 10.33 -2.42 -9.88
N GLY A 340 9.79 -1.26 -9.49
CA GLY A 340 8.95 -0.42 -10.36
C GLY A 340 7.47 -0.79 -10.36
N PHE A 341 7.02 -1.68 -9.48
CA PHE A 341 5.59 -1.98 -9.31
C PHE A 341 4.98 -1.02 -8.30
N PHE A 342 4.08 -0.16 -8.75
CA PHE A 342 3.34 0.77 -7.91
C PHE A 342 1.94 0.99 -8.48
N PRO A 343 0.93 1.24 -7.62
CA PRO A 343 -0.41 1.55 -8.08
C PRO A 343 -0.39 2.83 -8.91
N GLN A 344 -0.92 2.75 -10.13
CA GLN A 344 -1.12 3.91 -10.99
C GLN A 344 -2.38 4.64 -10.49
N GLU A 345 -2.25 5.93 -10.15
CA GLU A 345 -3.41 6.76 -9.81
C GLU A 345 -4.32 6.84 -11.05
N ALA A 346 -5.54 6.31 -10.93
CA ALA A 346 -6.56 6.27 -11.98
C ALA A 346 -7.04 7.67 -12.36
#